data_AF-A0A934NF27-F1
#
_entry.id   AF-A0A934NF27-F1
#
_cell.length_a   1.000
_cell.length_b   1.000
_cell.length_c   1.000
_cell.angle_alpha   90.00
_cell.angle_beta   90.00
_cell.angle_gamma   90.00
#
_symmetry.space_group_name_H-M   'P 1'
#
loop_
_entity.id
_entity.type
_entity.pdbx_description
1 polymer ?
#
loop_
_entity_poly.entity_id
_entity_poly.type
_entity_poly.pdbx_seq_one_letter_code
_entity_poly.pdbx_strand_id
1 'polypeptide(L)'
;MLNVFSGAGIGEDAFNKLIVFDEAHKYMGGSLINQVVEVIREMRHKGVSVVVASQDPVNVPSAVIELSSAVVLHRFNSPNWLKHIQKSLTSLGELTPGALNALQPG
;
A
#
# COMPACT_ATOMS: atom_id res chain seq x y z
N MET A 1 -17.72 5.46 0.13
CA MET A 1 -17.84 4.18 0.86
C MET A 1 -16.82 4.09 2.00
N LEU A 2 -15.52 4.31 1.75
CA LEU A 2 -14.49 4.26 2.80
C LEU A 2 -14.68 5.31 3.92
N ASN A 3 -15.15 6.52 3.57
CA ASN A 3 -15.47 7.56 4.55
C ASN A 3 -16.62 7.16 5.52
N VAL A 4 -17.49 6.24 5.11
CA VAL A 4 -18.56 5.69 5.97
C VAL A 4 -17.96 4.68 6.95
N PHE A 5 -17.07 3.81 6.48
CA PHE A 5 -16.40 2.84 7.34
C PHE A 5 -15.45 3.48 8.34
N SER A 6 -14.73 4.55 7.96
CA SER A 6 -13.85 5.26 8.90
C SER A 6 -14.62 5.86 10.08
N GLY A 7 -15.85 6.34 9.87
CA GLY A 7 -16.67 6.98 10.90
C GLY A 7 -17.45 6.04 11.83
N ALA A 8 -17.46 4.73 11.59
CA ALA A 8 -18.24 3.79 12.40
C ALA A 8 -17.69 3.65 13.84
N GLY A 9 -18.55 3.57 14.85
CA GLY A 9 -18.18 3.40 16.27
C GLY A 9 -19.07 2.37 16.96
N ILE A 10 -18.84 2.12 18.25
CA ILE A 10 -19.74 1.33 19.10
C ILE A 10 -20.44 2.32 20.02
N GLY A 11 -21.72 2.58 19.79
CA GLY A 11 -22.43 3.66 20.51
C GLY A 11 -21.80 5.02 20.22
N GLU A 12 -21.38 5.74 21.27
CA GLU A 12 -20.65 7.01 21.16
C GLU A 12 -19.12 6.82 21.08
N ASP A 13 -18.61 5.60 21.29
CA ASP A 13 -17.18 5.32 21.34
C ASP A 13 -16.59 5.13 19.94
N ALA A 14 -15.67 6.02 19.58
CA ALA A 14 -14.83 5.88 18.40
C ALA A 14 -13.70 4.87 18.65
N PHE A 15 -13.37 4.06 17.64
CA PHE A 15 -12.22 3.17 17.67
C PHE A 15 -11.47 3.17 16.35
N ASN A 16 -10.17 2.86 16.44
CA ASN A 16 -9.28 2.80 15.30
C ASN A 16 -9.58 1.57 14.44
N LYS A 17 -9.54 1.73 13.11
CA LYS A 17 -9.87 0.64 12.18
C LYS A 17 -8.68 0.28 11.31
N LEU A 18 -8.55 -0.99 11.01
CA LEU A 18 -7.62 -1.49 10.00
C LEU A 18 -8.39 -1.82 8.73
N ILE A 19 -8.06 -1.15 7.63
CA ILE A 19 -8.61 -1.41 6.30
C ILE A 19 -7.57 -2.17 5.50
N VAL A 20 -7.92 -3.38 5.07
CA VAL A 20 -7.00 -4.24 4.31
C VAL A 20 -7.49 -4.35 2.87
N PHE A 21 -6.62 -3.98 1.94
CA PHE A 21 -6.79 -4.10 0.50
C PHE A 21 -5.93 -5.26 0.01
N ASP A 22 -6.52 -6.44 -0.11
CA ASP A 22 -5.87 -7.62 -0.71
C ASP A 22 -6.07 -7.65 -2.22
N GLU A 23 -5.12 -8.23 -2.97
CA GLU A 23 -5.14 -8.27 -4.44
C GLU A 23 -5.28 -6.87 -5.09
N ALA A 24 -4.62 -5.86 -4.52
CA ALA A 24 -4.84 -4.45 -4.86
C ALA A 24 -4.68 -4.14 -6.36
N HIS A 25 -3.77 -4.82 -7.06
CA HIS A 25 -3.62 -4.69 -8.51
C HIS A 25 -4.92 -4.88 -9.31
N LYS A 26 -5.95 -5.56 -8.78
CA LYS A 26 -7.24 -5.78 -9.47
C LYS A 26 -8.15 -4.55 -9.52
N TYR A 27 -8.03 -3.63 -8.56
CA TYR A 27 -8.97 -2.51 -8.41
C TYR A 27 -8.31 -1.14 -8.28
N MET A 28 -6.98 -1.09 -8.17
CA MET A 28 -6.22 0.16 -8.04
C MET A 28 -6.04 0.94 -9.37
N GLY A 29 -6.60 0.46 -10.49
CA GLY A 29 -6.65 1.18 -11.77
C GLY A 29 -7.92 2.00 -12.03
N GLY A 30 -8.92 1.96 -11.13
CA GLY A 30 -10.23 2.60 -11.31
C GLY A 30 -10.50 3.77 -10.37
N SER A 31 -11.74 4.28 -10.34
CA SER A 31 -12.16 5.42 -9.50
C SER A 31 -11.99 5.21 -7.99
N LEU A 32 -11.85 3.95 -7.54
CA LEU A 32 -11.60 3.59 -6.15
C LEU A 32 -10.25 4.11 -5.65
N ILE A 33 -9.23 4.23 -6.50
CA ILE A 33 -7.89 4.61 -6.07
C ILE A 33 -7.87 5.99 -5.41
N ASN A 34 -8.55 6.97 -6.00
CA ASN A 34 -8.52 8.33 -5.52
C ASN A 34 -9.07 8.40 -4.09
N GLN A 35 -10.11 7.60 -3.79
CA GLN A 35 -10.65 7.47 -2.44
C GLN A 35 -9.68 6.78 -1.49
N VAL A 36 -8.96 5.74 -1.94
CA VAL A 36 -7.94 5.06 -1.12
C VAL A 36 -6.80 6.02 -0.79
N VAL A 37 -6.30 6.78 -1.76
CA VAL A 37 -5.23 7.77 -1.57
C VAL A 37 -5.69 8.89 -0.63
N GLU A 38 -6.93 9.38 -0.76
CA GLU A 38 -7.52 10.36 0.16
C GLU A 38 -7.57 9.80 1.59
N VAL A 39 -8.04 8.56 1.76
CA VAL A 39 -8.05 7.90 3.07
C VAL A 39 -6.64 7.77 3.63
N ILE A 40 -5.65 7.37 2.81
CA ILE A 40 -4.23 7.26 3.22
C ILE A 40 -3.71 8.62 3.72
N ARG A 41 -4.01 9.71 2.99
CA ARG A 41 -3.60 11.07 3.37
C ARG A 41 -4.26 11.55 4.68
N GLU A 42 -5.44 11.03 5.02
CA GLU A 42 -6.22 11.43 6.19
C GLU A 42 -6.24 10.37 7.31
N MET A 43 -5.39 9.35 7.24
CA MET A 43 -5.39 8.19 8.15
C MET A 43 -5.40 8.56 9.64
N ARG A 44 -4.56 9.54 10.03
CA ARG A 44 -4.46 10.00 11.43
C ARG A 44 -5.74 10.71 11.89
N HIS A 45 -6.34 11.52 11.05
CA HIS A 45 -7.59 12.23 11.38
C HIS A 45 -8.79 11.29 11.41
N LYS A 46 -8.78 10.27 10.54
CA LYS A 46 -9.87 9.29 10.43
C LYS A 46 -9.75 8.12 11.42
N GLY A 47 -8.66 8.03 12.19
CA GLY A 47 -8.40 6.90 13.08
C GLY A 47 -8.31 5.57 12.31
N VAL A 48 -7.67 5.57 11.14
CA VAL A 48 -7.56 4.37 10.30
C VAL A 48 -6.12 4.01 9.99
N SER A 49 -5.86 2.71 9.95
CA SER A 49 -4.66 2.08 9.40
C SER A 49 -5.03 1.38 8.09
N VAL A 50 -4.15 1.42 7.09
CA VAL A 50 -4.40 0.87 5.76
C VAL A 50 -3.25 -0.07 5.44
N VAL A 51 -3.60 -1.30 5.06
CA VAL A 51 -2.67 -2.29 4.53
C VAL A 51 -3.05 -2.56 3.09
N VAL A 52 -2.07 -2.46 2.19
CA VAL A 52 -2.25 -2.74 0.77
C VAL A 52 -1.33 -3.91 0.40
N ALA A 53 -1.91 -5.02 -0.02
CA ALA A 53 -1.22 -6.20 -0.48
C ALA A 53 -1.42 -6.37 -1.99
N SER A 54 -0.32 -6.60 -2.73
CA SER A 54 -0.35 -6.81 -4.18
C SER A 54 0.82 -7.66 -4.65
N GLN A 55 0.56 -8.50 -5.65
CA GLN A 55 1.56 -9.27 -6.39
C GLN A 55 2.02 -8.59 -7.70
N ASP A 56 1.44 -7.43 -8.04
CA ASP A 56 1.85 -6.61 -9.17
C ASP A 56 1.98 -5.14 -8.72
N PRO A 57 3.21 -4.68 -8.41
CA PRO A 57 3.43 -3.34 -7.90
C PRO A 57 3.25 -2.26 -8.95
N VAL A 58 3.28 -2.58 -10.26
CA VAL A 58 3.13 -1.57 -11.33
C VAL A 58 1.68 -1.07 -11.40
N ASN A 59 0.73 -1.91 -11.03
CA ASN A 59 -0.69 -1.58 -10.93
C ASN A 59 -1.08 -0.96 -9.58
N VAL A 60 -0.12 -0.77 -8.67
CA VAL A 60 -0.31 -0.02 -7.42
C VAL A 60 0.18 1.42 -7.65
N PRO A 61 -0.68 2.42 -7.46
CA PRO A 61 -0.32 3.82 -7.73
C PRO A 61 0.81 4.30 -6.84
N SER A 62 1.78 5.01 -7.44
CA SER A 62 3.00 5.47 -6.76
C SER A 62 2.71 6.22 -5.46
N ALA A 63 1.62 7.00 -5.40
CA ALA A 63 1.20 7.71 -4.19
C ALA A 63 0.94 6.78 -3.00
N VAL A 64 0.43 5.56 -3.23
CA VAL A 64 0.25 4.56 -2.16
C VAL A 64 1.61 4.13 -1.62
N ILE A 65 2.58 3.89 -2.50
CA ILE A 65 3.94 3.46 -2.15
C ILE A 65 4.68 4.59 -1.43
N GLU A 66 4.63 5.82 -1.95
CA GLU A 66 5.29 7.01 -1.40
C GLU A 66 4.76 7.39 -0.01
N LEU A 67 3.44 7.25 0.21
CA LEU A 67 2.81 7.57 1.49
C LEU A 67 2.87 6.43 2.51
N SER A 68 3.37 5.25 2.13
CA SER A 68 3.45 4.10 3.02
C SER A 68 4.44 4.35 4.15
N SER A 69 3.99 4.15 5.38
CA SER A 69 4.88 4.26 6.56
C SER A 69 5.84 3.08 6.71
N ALA A 70 5.48 1.93 6.13
CA ALA A 70 6.31 0.74 6.04
C ALA A 70 5.98 0.01 4.72
N VAL A 71 7.01 -0.56 4.09
CA VAL A 71 6.87 -1.34 2.86
C VAL A 71 7.58 -2.66 3.05
N VAL A 72 6.84 -3.76 2.86
CA VAL A 72 7.37 -5.12 2.93
C VAL A 72 7.44 -5.66 1.51
N LEU A 73 8.64 -6.04 1.08
CA LEU A 73 8.89 -6.61 -0.23
C LEU A 73 9.26 -8.08 -0.07
N HIS A 74 8.45 -8.97 -0.65
CA HIS A 74 8.82 -10.38 -0.81
C HIS A 74 9.68 -10.57 -2.06
N ARG A 75 10.22 -11.77 -2.22
CA ARG A 75 10.96 -12.19 -3.42
C ARG A 75 10.11 -11.99 -4.67
N PHE A 76 10.68 -11.33 -5.68
CA PHE A 76 10.15 -11.30 -7.04
C PHE A 76 11.29 -11.21 -8.06
N ASN A 77 11.07 -11.75 -9.27
CA ASN A 77 12.11 -11.87 -10.29
C ASN A 77 12.13 -10.74 -11.32
N SER A 78 11.21 -9.77 -11.25
CA SER A 78 11.05 -8.70 -12.23
C SER A 78 11.94 -7.48 -11.93
N PRO A 79 12.97 -7.17 -12.75
CA PRO A 79 13.76 -5.97 -12.56
C PRO A 79 12.95 -4.68 -12.76
N ASN A 80 11.89 -4.75 -13.59
CA ASN A 80 11.00 -3.61 -13.84
C ASN A 80 10.17 -3.27 -12.61
N TRP A 81 9.76 -4.27 -11.82
CA TRP A 81 9.04 -4.05 -10.56
C TRP A 81 9.94 -3.35 -9.54
N LEU A 82 11.19 -3.80 -9.40
CA LEU A 82 12.15 -3.14 -8.51
C LEU A 82 12.38 -1.68 -8.93
N LYS A 83 12.63 -1.44 -10.23
CA LYS A 83 12.78 -0.07 -10.75
C LYS A 83 11.55 0.80 -10.49
N HIS A 84 10.35 0.25 -10.61
CA HIS A 84 9.12 0.97 -10.32
C HIS A 84 9.06 1.37 -8.83
N ILE A 85 9.33 0.44 -7.93
CA ILE A 85 9.33 0.69 -6.48
C ILE A 85 10.42 1.70 -6.09
N GLN A 86 11.63 1.58 -6.63
CA GLN A 86 12.75 2.49 -6.36
C GLN A 86 12.50 3.93 -6.82
N LYS A 87 11.66 4.14 -7.85
CA LYS A 87 11.24 5.50 -8.25
C LYS A 87 10.39 6.17 -7.17
N SER A 88 9.56 5.40 -6.48
CA SER A 88 8.70 5.87 -5.39
C SER A 88 9.44 5.94 -4.05
N LEU A 89 10.45 5.08 -3.85
CA LEU A 89 11.21 4.94 -2.59
C LEU A 89 12.72 5.00 -2.85
N THR A 90 13.27 6.21 -2.81
CA THR A 90 14.70 6.44 -3.07
C THR A 90 15.63 5.73 -2.08
N SER A 91 15.15 5.45 -0.86
CA SER A 91 15.87 4.68 0.16
C SER A 91 16.20 3.24 -0.27
N LEU A 92 15.48 2.70 -1.26
CA LEU A 92 15.74 1.37 -1.82
C LEU A 92 16.73 1.41 -2.99
N GLY A 93 17.38 2.54 -3.28
CA GLY A 93 18.24 2.72 -4.45
C GLY A 93 19.40 1.73 -4.56
N GLU A 94 19.91 1.22 -3.44
CA GLU A 94 20.99 0.23 -3.41
C GLU A 94 20.52 -1.23 -3.60
N LEU A 95 19.20 -1.47 -3.51
CA LEU A 95 18.63 -2.81 -3.67
C LEU A 95 18.79 -3.26 -5.13
N THR A 96 19.30 -4.48 -5.33
CA THR A 96 19.50 -5.04 -6.67
C THR A 96 18.50 -6.17 -6.94
N PRO A 97 18.16 -6.46 -8.22
CA PRO A 97 17.32 -7.62 -8.55
C PRO A 97 17.93 -8.94 -8.07
N GLY A 98 19.27 -9.04 -8.10
CA GLY A 98 19.99 -10.22 -7.61
C GLY A 98 19.78 -10.45 -6.10
N ALA A 99 19.86 -9.39 -5.30
CA ALA A 99 19.63 -9.47 -3.86
C ALA A 99 18.19 -9.89 -3.52
N LEU A 100 17.20 -9.32 -4.23
CA LEU A 100 15.79 -9.72 -4.06
C LEU A 100 15.53 -11.17 -4.46
N ASN A 101 16.15 -11.64 -5.54
CA ASN A 101 16.03 -13.02 -6.00
C ASN A 101 16.62 -14.04 -5.02
N ALA A 102 17.58 -13.61 -4.19
CA ALA A 102 18.23 -14.44 -3.19
C ALA A 102 17.42 -14.58 -1.90
N LEU A 103 16.34 -13.81 -1.72
CA LEU A 103 15.46 -13.92 -0.56
C LEU A 103 14.88 -15.34 -0.44
N GLN A 104 14.87 -15.85 0.79
CA GLN A 104 14.20 -17.10 1.13
C GLN A 104 12.71 -16.86 1.39
N PRO A 105 11.85 -17.88 1.21
CA PRO A 105 10.46 -17.79 1.63
C PRO A 105 10.36 -17.47 3.12
N GLY A 106 9.51 -16.51 3.47
CA GLY A 106 9.27 -16.04 4.84
C GLY A 106 8.22 -14.94 4.85
#